data_AF-A0A1B7LFX0-F1
#
_entry.id   AF-A0A1B7LFX0-F1
#
_cell.length_a   1.000
_cell.length_b   1.000
_cell.length_c   1.000
_cell.angle_alpha   90.00
_cell.angle_beta   90.00
_cell.angle_gamma   90.00
#
_symmetry.space_group_name_H-M   'P 1'
#
loop_
_entity.id
_entity.type
_entity.pdbx_description
1 polymer ?
#
loop_
_entity_poly.entity_id
_entity_poly.type
_entity_poly.pdbx_seq_one_letter_code
_entity_poly.pdbx_strand_id
1 'polypeptide(L)'
;MLEITEEIKSMVAEITELEPELLRPDASLTREYQVDSLAALEIAVALEKRYGVSIAEEHLPRLDSIAGSVELVQELLARKAS
;
A
#
# COMPACT_ATOMS: atom_id res chain seq x y z
N MET A 1 -10.44 -5.16 -11.58
CA MET A 1 -9.03 -4.83 -11.28
C MET A 1 -8.82 -3.40 -10.82
N LEU A 2 -9.64 -2.41 -11.22
CA LEU A 2 -9.50 -1.01 -10.81
C LEU A 2 -9.87 -0.70 -9.34
N GLU A 3 -10.69 -1.53 -8.69
CA GLU A 3 -11.17 -1.25 -7.31
C GLU A 3 -10.07 -1.30 -6.25
N ILE A 4 -9.17 -2.28 -6.30
CA ILE A 4 -8.09 -2.43 -5.30
C ILE A 4 -7.12 -1.24 -5.37
N THR A 5 -6.80 -0.77 -6.58
CA THR A 5 -5.89 0.37 -6.75
C THR A 5 -6.45 1.64 -6.12
N GLU A 6 -7.73 1.96 -6.37
CA GLU A 6 -8.36 3.14 -5.78
C GLU A 6 -8.54 3.03 -4.27
N GLU A 7 -8.88 1.83 -3.74
CA GLU A 7 -8.93 1.60 -2.29
C GLU A 7 -7.58 1.83 -1.62
N ILE A 8 -6.52 1.20 -2.14
CA ILE A 8 -5.17 1.32 -1.58
C ILE A 8 -4.70 2.77 -1.70
N LYS A 9 -4.96 3.42 -2.83
CA LYS A 9 -4.62 4.84 -3.03
C LYS A 9 -5.32 5.75 -2.02
N SER A 10 -6.61 5.55 -1.76
CA SER A 10 -7.36 6.31 -0.76
C SER A 10 -6.84 6.04 0.65
N MET A 11 -6.48 4.80 0.98
CA MET A 11 -5.92 4.43 2.27
C MET A 11 -4.54 5.06 2.50
N VAL A 12 -3.68 5.01 1.50
CA VAL A 12 -2.36 5.66 1.53
C VAL A 12 -2.54 7.17 1.70
N ALA A 13 -3.46 7.79 0.96
CA ALA A 13 -3.77 9.22 1.10
C ALA A 13 -4.20 9.59 2.53
N GLU A 14 -5.09 8.81 3.15
CA GLU A 14 -5.51 9.04 4.54
C GLU A 14 -4.35 8.91 5.53
N ILE A 15 -3.52 7.87 5.40
CA ILE A 15 -2.40 7.61 6.33
C ILE A 15 -1.29 8.65 6.17
N THR A 16 -1.02 9.07 4.93
CA THR A 16 0.05 10.01 4.63
C THR A 16 -0.41 11.47 4.73
N GLU A 17 -1.70 11.71 4.99
CA GLU A 17 -2.34 13.03 4.96
C GLU A 17 -2.09 13.78 3.62
N LEU A 18 -1.96 13.02 2.53
CA LEU A 18 -1.73 13.54 1.18
C LEU A 18 -3.00 13.49 0.35
N GLU A 19 -3.10 14.38 -0.63
CA GLU A 19 -4.22 14.32 -1.57
C GLU A 19 -4.07 13.13 -2.53
N PRO A 20 -5.12 12.29 -2.69
CA PRO A 20 -5.06 11.15 -3.60
C PRO A 20 -4.79 11.58 -5.04
N GLU A 21 -5.25 12.76 -5.46
CA GLU A 21 -5.00 13.27 -6.81
C GLU A 21 -3.51 13.57 -7.07
N LEU A 22 -2.77 13.94 -6.02
CA LEU A 22 -1.33 14.21 -6.08
C LEU A 22 -0.49 12.94 -5.99
N LEU A 23 -1.07 11.84 -5.51
CA LEU A 23 -0.40 10.54 -5.40
C LEU A 23 -0.33 9.84 -6.76
N ARG A 24 0.89 9.68 -7.25
CA ARG A 24 1.20 8.92 -8.45
C ARG A 24 1.40 7.44 -8.10
N PRO A 25 0.80 6.50 -8.87
CA PRO A 25 0.88 5.08 -8.57
C PRO A 25 2.30 4.53 -8.48
N ASP A 26 3.18 5.01 -9.36
CA ASP A 26 4.56 4.56 -9.52
C ASP A 26 5.57 5.38 -8.71
N ALA A 27 5.12 6.40 -7.99
CA ALA A 27 6.00 7.27 -7.23
C ALA A 27 6.39 6.64 -5.89
N SER A 28 7.61 6.95 -5.46
CA SER A 28 8.13 6.50 -4.17
C SER A 28 7.59 7.39 -3.04
N LEU A 29 6.82 6.81 -2.13
CA LEU A 29 6.24 7.48 -0.96
C LEU A 29 7.34 8.07 -0.08
N THR A 30 8.40 7.30 0.20
CA THR A 30 9.51 7.75 1.05
C THR A 30 10.42 8.77 0.36
N ARG A 31 10.67 8.66 -0.96
CA ARG A 31 11.60 9.57 -1.66
C ARG A 31 10.94 10.82 -2.22
N GLU A 32 9.78 10.68 -2.85
CA GLU A 32 9.09 11.81 -3.50
C GLU A 32 8.21 12.56 -2.52
N TYR A 33 7.49 11.82 -1.67
CA TYR A 33 6.55 12.41 -0.72
C TYR A 33 7.10 12.50 0.71
N GLN A 34 8.34 12.05 0.94
CA GLN A 34 9.02 12.08 2.25
C GLN A 34 8.19 11.44 3.36
N VAL A 35 7.43 10.40 3.00
CA VAL A 35 6.61 9.64 3.93
C VAL A 35 7.51 8.88 4.89
N ASP A 36 7.20 8.97 6.19
CA ASP A 36 7.96 8.29 7.23
C ASP A 36 7.85 6.76 7.12
N SER A 37 8.89 6.06 7.58
CA SER A 37 8.88 4.59 7.64
C SER A 37 7.76 4.03 8.53
N LEU A 38 7.25 4.84 9.47
CA LEU A 38 6.09 4.48 10.29
C LEU A 38 4.81 4.39 9.45
N ALA A 39 4.61 5.29 8.50
CA ALA A 39 3.43 5.26 7.64
C ALA A 39 3.43 4.01 6.74
N ALA A 40 4.60 3.52 6.29
CA ALA A 40 4.68 2.24 5.57
C ALA A 40 4.20 1.05 6.44
N LEU A 41 4.52 1.06 7.74
CA LEU A 41 4.03 0.07 8.69
C LEU A 41 2.52 0.20 8.91
N GLU A 42 2.00 1.42 9.03
CA GLU A 42 0.56 1.67 9.18
C GLU A 42 -0.22 1.21 7.94
N ILE A 43 0.30 1.49 6.74
CA ILE A 43 -0.25 0.99 5.47
C ILE A 43 -0.28 -0.54 5.51
N ALA A 44 0.83 -1.19 5.88
CA ALA A 44 0.88 -2.64 5.98
C ALA A 44 -0.23 -3.19 6.89
N VAL A 45 -0.32 -2.68 8.12
CA VAL A 45 -1.33 -3.10 9.11
C VAL A 45 -2.75 -2.84 8.61
N ALA A 46 -2.98 -1.72 7.92
CA ALA A 46 -4.28 -1.39 7.35
C ALA A 46 -4.67 -2.36 6.22
N LEU A 47 -3.73 -2.71 5.34
CA LEU A 47 -3.93 -3.70 4.27
C LEU A 47 -4.18 -5.10 4.83
N GLU A 48 -3.40 -5.52 5.84
CA GLU A 48 -3.60 -6.79 6.53
C GLU A 48 -5.00 -6.90 7.13
N LYS A 49 -5.47 -5.84 7.81
CA LYS A 49 -6.82 -5.79 8.39
C LYS A 49 -7.92 -5.76 7.32
N ARG A 50 -7.73 -5.00 6.24
CA ARG A 50 -8.72 -4.82 5.16
C ARG A 50 -8.92 -6.12 4.37
N TYR A 51 -7.83 -6.76 3.95
CA TYR A 51 -7.85 -7.92 3.07
C TYR A 51 -7.67 -9.26 3.81
N GLY A 52 -7.37 -9.22 5.11
CA GLY A 52 -7.09 -10.40 5.91
C GLY A 52 -5.83 -11.14 5.45
N VAL A 53 -4.83 -10.40 4.97
CA VAL A 53 -3.53 -10.94 4.54
C VAL A 53 -2.48 -10.71 5.63
N SER A 54 -1.30 -11.33 5.49
CA SER A 54 -0.15 -11.06 6.35
C SER A 54 1.01 -10.56 5.50
N ILE A 55 1.54 -9.39 5.84
CA ILE A 55 2.62 -8.71 5.15
C ILE A 55 3.86 -8.79 6.05
N ALA A 56 4.85 -9.58 5.64
CA ALA A 56 6.12 -9.69 6.35
C ALA A 56 6.95 -8.40 6.21
N GLU A 57 7.83 -8.13 7.17
CA GLU A 57 8.70 -6.94 7.17
C GLU A 57 9.56 -6.82 5.90
N GLU A 58 9.99 -7.95 5.35
CA GLU A 58 10.72 -8.04 4.08
C GLU A 58 9.94 -7.50 2.87
N HIS A 59 8.62 -7.39 2.98
CA HIS A 59 7.74 -6.85 1.95
C HIS A 59 7.38 -5.38 2.18
N LEU A 60 7.70 -4.79 3.34
CA LEU A 60 7.47 -3.36 3.60
C LEU A 60 8.10 -2.43 2.56
N PRO A 61 9.31 -2.71 2.01
CA PRO A 61 9.86 -1.88 0.94
C PRO A 61 9.00 -1.87 -0.34
N ARG A 62 8.15 -2.88 -0.57
CA ARG A 62 7.20 -2.88 -1.71
C ARG A 62 6.03 -1.93 -1.48
N LEU A 63 5.74 -1.58 -0.23
CA LEU A 63 4.71 -0.61 0.13
C LEU A 63 5.16 0.84 -0.07
N ASP A 64 6.42 1.06 -0.49
CA ASP A 64 6.94 2.38 -0.85
C ASP A 64 6.29 2.95 -2.12
N SER A 65 5.40 2.22 -2.79
CA SER A 65 4.58 2.75 -3.89
C SER A 65 3.17 2.16 -3.84
N ILE A 66 2.21 2.88 -4.40
CA ILE A 66 0.83 2.36 -4.51
C ILE A 66 0.80 1.15 -5.44
N ALA A 67 1.51 1.21 -6.57
CA ALA A 67 1.61 0.09 -7.51
C ALA A 67 2.15 -1.17 -6.81
N GLY A 68 3.26 -1.05 -6.07
CA GLY A 68 3.84 -2.16 -5.32
C GLY A 68 2.93 -2.70 -4.21
N SER A 69 2.17 -1.82 -3.55
CA SER A 69 1.17 -2.19 -2.55
C SER A 69 0.03 -3.02 -3.18
N VAL A 70 -0.47 -2.59 -4.33
CA VAL A 70 -1.51 -3.30 -5.08
C VAL A 70 -1.02 -4.68 -5.52
N GLU A 71 0.16 -4.76 -6.11
CA GLU A 71 0.74 -6.04 -6.54
C GLU A 71 0.91 -7.01 -5.37
N LEU A 72 1.46 -6.54 -4.25
CA LEU A 72 1.66 -7.36 -3.06
C LEU A 72 0.34 -7.92 -2.52
N VAL A 73 -0.67 -7.06 -2.38
CA VAL A 73 -1.99 -7.47 -1.88
C VAL A 73 -2.62 -8.49 -2.82
N GLN A 74 -2.55 -8.28 -4.13
CA GLN A 74 -3.06 -9.21 -5.12
C GLN A 74 -2.35 -10.57 -5.06
N GLU A 75 -1.02 -10.58 -4.92
CA GLU A 75 -0.24 -11.81 -4.74
C GLU A 75 -0.66 -12.57 -3.49
N LEU A 76 -0.82 -11.87 -2.36
CA LEU A 76 -1.21 -12.49 -1.08
C LEU A 76 -2.64 -13.03 -1.13
N LEU A 77 -3.58 -12.29 -1.73
CA LEU A 77 -4.96 -12.74 -1.92
C LEU A 77 -5.03 -13.98 -2.81
N ALA A 78 -4.27 -14.01 -3.91
CA ALA A 78 -4.20 -15.16 -4.81
C ALA A 78 -3.64 -16.42 -4.10
N ARG A 79 -2.61 -16.24 -3.27
CA ARG A 79 -2.04 -17.33 -2.45
C ARG A 79 -3.01 -17.86 -1.40
N LYS A 80 -3.80 -16.97 -0.78
CA LYS A 80 -4.80 -17.34 0.24
C LYS A 80 -6.01 -18.09 -0.36
N ALA A 81 -6.31 -17.86 -1.64
CA ALA A 81 -7.41 -18.50 -2.35
C ALA A 81 -7.06 -19.88 -2.96
N SER A 82 -5.81 -20.33 -2.85
CA SER A 82 -5.35 -21.68 -3.23
C SER A 82 -5.20 -22.58 -2.01
#